data_AF-G5DZQ0-F1
#
_entry.id   AF-G5DZQ0-F1
#
_cell.length_a   1.000
_cell.length_b   1.000
_cell.length_c   1.000
_cell.angle_alpha   90.00
_cell.angle_beta   90.00
_cell.angle_gamma   90.00
#
_symmetry.space_group_name_H-M   'P 1'
#
loop_
_entity.id
_entity.type
_entity.pdbx_description
1 polymer ?
#
loop_
_entity_poly.entity_id
_entity_poly.type
_entity_poly.pdbx_seq_one_letter_code
_entity_poly.pdbx_strand_id
1 'polypeptide(L)'
;LKVVGSSEAQKHIFFVSAKEVLNARMHKAQGMPEAGGALAEGFQTRFLEFQKFEKLFEECISQSAVKKFEQHTITAKQITDTIKAIMDAINIKAADKRVSVMSGLASVTSRGSMGVIIVGGVIWRTMGWRLITGVLLAYGSLYLYERLTWTTGAREKSFKRRFVNYAAQKLQMIVSFTSANCSQQVQEELENAFQRLCQQVDITERDLIESIDKL
;
A
#
# COMPACT_ATOMS: atom_id res chain seq x y z
N LEU A 1 30.15 -18.99 -20.86
CA LEU A 1 30.84 -18.79 -19.56
C LEU A 1 32.20 -18.16 -19.86
N LYS A 2 32.45 -16.93 -19.41
CA LYS A 2 33.72 -16.25 -19.64
C LYS A 2 34.71 -16.75 -18.59
N VAL A 3 35.74 -17.48 -19.01
CA VAL A 3 36.77 -18.01 -18.10
C VAL A 3 37.62 -16.84 -17.61
N VAL A 4 37.61 -16.63 -16.30
CA VAL A 4 38.34 -15.54 -15.64
C VAL A 4 39.79 -15.96 -15.44
N GLY A 5 40.74 -15.03 -15.60
CA GLY A 5 42.16 -15.30 -15.44
C GLY A 5 42.56 -15.60 -14.00
N SER A 6 43.68 -16.32 -13.80
CA SER A 6 44.13 -16.76 -12.46
C SER A 6 44.32 -15.62 -11.44
N SER A 7 44.72 -14.43 -11.88
CA SER A 7 44.91 -13.27 -10.97
C SER A 7 43.60 -12.60 -10.56
N GLU A 8 42.54 -12.76 -11.36
CA GLU A 8 41.22 -12.20 -11.10
C GLU A 8 40.38 -13.19 -10.26
N ALA A 9 40.55 -14.50 -10.49
CA ALA A 9 39.99 -15.54 -9.61
C ALA A 9 40.47 -15.41 -8.15
N GLN A 10 41.74 -15.03 -7.96
CA GLN A 10 42.33 -14.81 -6.62
C GLN A 10 41.65 -13.68 -5.83
N LYS A 11 40.96 -12.74 -6.48
CA LYS A 11 40.20 -11.66 -5.82
C LYS A 11 38.81 -12.08 -5.37
N HIS A 12 38.35 -13.26 -5.77
CA HIS A 12 37.03 -13.79 -5.46
C HIS A 12 37.07 -15.01 -4.53
N ILE A 13 38.27 -15.51 -4.20
CA ILE A 13 38.48 -16.64 -3.29
C ILE A 13 39.04 -16.10 -1.97
N PHE A 14 38.39 -16.43 -0.86
CA PHE A 14 38.75 -15.95 0.47
C PHE A 14 38.85 -17.13 1.45
N PHE A 15 39.90 -17.13 2.27
CA PHE A 15 40.12 -18.11 3.33
C PHE A 15 39.71 -17.50 4.67
N VAL A 16 38.49 -17.82 5.10
CA VAL A 16 37.86 -17.16 6.24
C VAL A 16 37.32 -18.15 7.25
N SER A 17 37.09 -17.68 8.47
CA SER A 17 36.38 -18.43 9.52
C SER A 17 35.17 -17.63 9.98
N ALA A 18 33.99 -17.95 9.43
CA ALA A 18 32.75 -17.27 9.80
C ALA A 18 32.45 -17.41 11.31
N LYS A 19 32.83 -18.54 11.93
CA LYS A 19 32.65 -18.78 13.37
C LYS A 19 33.51 -17.85 14.22
N GLU A 20 34.78 -17.67 13.87
CA GLU A 20 35.67 -16.74 14.59
C GLU A 20 35.19 -15.29 14.44
N VAL A 21 34.77 -14.89 13.23
CA VAL A 21 34.25 -13.54 12.97
C VAL A 21 32.96 -13.28 13.76
N LEU A 22 32.03 -14.23 13.77
CA LEU A 22 30.77 -14.13 14.51
C LEU A 22 31.04 -13.99 16.01
N ASN A 23 31.88 -14.86 16.58
CA ASN A 23 32.23 -14.81 18.00
C ASN A 23 32.91 -13.47 18.34
N ALA A 24 33.88 -13.03 17.54
CA ALA A 24 34.56 -11.75 17.76
C ALA A 24 33.58 -10.57 17.76
N ARG A 25 32.60 -10.55 16.84
CA ARG A 25 31.56 -9.51 16.78
C ARG A 25 30.59 -9.58 17.96
N MET A 26 30.22 -10.78 18.41
CA MET A 26 29.39 -10.96 19.60
C MET A 26 30.08 -10.43 20.86
N HIS A 27 31.37 -10.75 21.05
CA HIS A 27 32.16 -10.21 22.16
C HIS A 27 32.29 -8.68 22.07
N LYS A 28 32.57 -8.13 20.88
CA LYS A 28 32.60 -6.68 20.66
C LYS A 28 31.27 -6.00 21.03
N ALA A 29 30.15 -6.59 20.62
CA ALA A 29 28.82 -6.07 20.91
C ALA A 29 28.49 -6.07 22.41
N GLN A 30 29.12 -6.96 23.19
CA GLN A 30 29.01 -7.03 24.64
C GLN A 30 30.06 -6.17 25.37
N GLY A 31 30.87 -5.38 24.65
CA GLY A 31 31.93 -4.54 25.22
C GLY A 31 33.20 -5.31 25.61
N MET A 32 33.32 -6.58 25.22
CA MET A 32 34.50 -7.41 25.46
C MET A 32 35.49 -7.34 24.30
N PRO A 33 36.80 -7.59 24.54
CA PRO A 33 37.82 -7.53 23.50
C PRO A 33 37.62 -8.62 22.42
N GLU A 34 37.74 -8.22 21.15
CA GLU A 34 37.54 -9.09 19.96
C GLU A 34 38.47 -10.31 19.91
N ALA A 35 39.63 -10.23 20.58
CA ALA A 35 40.59 -11.34 20.68
C ALA A 35 40.03 -12.57 21.43
N GLY A 36 38.98 -12.40 22.24
CA GLY A 36 38.30 -13.51 22.92
C GLY A 36 37.59 -14.51 22.00
N GLY A 37 37.39 -14.15 20.72
CA GLY A 37 36.79 -15.01 19.70
C GLY A 37 37.77 -15.84 18.87
N ALA A 38 39.08 -15.73 19.11
CA ALA A 38 40.11 -16.46 18.35
C ALA A 38 40.10 -17.95 18.70
N LEU A 39 40.01 -18.83 17.69
CA LEU A 39 40.01 -20.29 17.87
C LEU A 39 41.35 -20.93 17.53
N ALA A 40 42.18 -20.25 16.75
CA ALA A 40 43.53 -20.68 16.41
C ALA A 40 44.44 -19.48 16.08
N GLU A 41 45.75 -19.71 16.01
CA GLU A 41 46.70 -18.72 15.50
C GLU A 41 46.32 -18.27 14.08
N GLY A 42 46.62 -17.01 13.76
CA GLY A 42 46.24 -16.37 12.50
C GLY A 42 44.80 -15.84 12.43
N PHE A 43 44.08 -15.75 13.56
CA PHE A 43 42.74 -15.15 13.65
C PHE A 43 42.67 -13.75 12.99
N GLN A 44 43.64 -12.87 13.26
CA GLN A 44 43.67 -11.52 12.70
C GLN A 44 43.73 -11.51 11.16
N THR A 45 44.50 -12.44 10.58
CA THR A 45 44.60 -12.58 9.13
C THR A 45 43.26 -13.03 8.52
N ARG A 46 42.63 -14.05 9.11
CA ARG A 46 41.31 -14.55 8.65
C ARG A 46 40.20 -13.53 8.86
N PHE A 47 40.26 -12.74 9.94
CA PHE A 47 39.31 -11.67 10.23
C PHE A 47 39.44 -10.51 9.24
N LEU A 48 40.67 -10.07 8.93
CA LEU A 48 40.93 -9.06 7.91
C LEU A 48 40.50 -9.54 6.51
N GLU A 49 40.74 -10.81 6.20
CA GLU A 49 40.32 -11.42 4.92
C GLU A 49 38.79 -11.47 4.79
N PHE A 50 38.07 -11.74 5.89
CA PHE A 50 36.61 -11.69 5.90
C PHE A 50 36.06 -10.26 5.72
N GLN A 51 36.69 -9.25 6.33
CA GLN A 51 36.31 -7.85 6.10
C GLN A 51 36.52 -7.43 4.64
N LYS A 52 37.62 -7.90 4.00
CA LYS A 52 37.85 -7.67 2.57
C LYS A 52 36.77 -8.32 1.72
N PHE A 53 36.38 -9.55 2.05
CA PHE A 53 35.26 -10.25 1.40
C PHE A 53 33.96 -9.44 1.50
N GLU A 54 33.57 -9.00 2.71
CA GLU A 54 32.33 -8.24 2.90
C GLU A 54 32.31 -6.95 2.08
N LYS A 55 33.42 -6.20 2.08
CA LYS A 55 33.53 -4.96 1.30
C LYS A 55 33.37 -5.20 -0.21
N LEU A 56 34.03 -6.23 -0.74
CA LEU A 56 33.94 -6.59 -2.16
C LEU A 56 32.56 -7.16 -2.51
N PHE A 57 31.95 -7.90 -1.60
CA PHE A 57 30.60 -8.43 -1.75
C PHE A 57 29.55 -7.31 -1.76
N GLU A 58 29.66 -6.34 -0.88
CA GLU A 58 28.80 -5.15 -0.83
C GLU A 58 28.93 -4.31 -2.11
N GLU A 59 30.16 -4.08 -2.58
CA GLU A 59 30.42 -3.37 -3.84
C GLU A 59 29.82 -4.14 -5.04
N CYS A 60 29.99 -5.46 -5.08
CA CYS A 60 29.45 -6.31 -6.14
C CYS A 60 27.92 -6.30 -6.16
N ILE A 61 27.27 -6.42 -5.00
CA ILE A 61 25.80 -6.39 -4.90
C ILE A 61 25.26 -5.01 -5.22
N SER A 62 25.88 -3.94 -4.71
CA SER A 62 25.42 -2.57 -4.98
C SER A 62 25.52 -2.22 -6.45
N GLN A 63 26.65 -2.52 -7.12
CA GLN A 63 26.78 -2.32 -8.57
C GLN A 63 25.78 -3.17 -9.36
N SER A 64 25.56 -4.42 -8.96
CA SER A 64 24.59 -5.31 -9.61
C SER A 64 23.15 -4.83 -9.43
N ALA A 65 22.83 -4.25 -8.27
CA ALA A 65 21.53 -3.66 -8.00
C ALA A 65 21.29 -2.41 -8.85
N VAL A 66 22.29 -1.54 -9.00
CA VAL A 66 22.20 -0.35 -9.86
C VAL A 66 21.95 -0.73 -11.33
N LYS A 67 22.61 -1.77 -11.83
CA LYS A 67 22.37 -2.29 -13.20
C LYS A 67 20.94 -2.79 -13.42
N LYS A 68 20.26 -3.31 -12.37
CA LYS A 68 18.83 -3.69 -12.49
C LYS A 68 17.92 -2.49 -12.74
N PHE A 69 18.29 -1.29 -12.27
CA PHE A 69 17.52 -0.07 -12.51
C PHE A 69 17.75 0.53 -13.89
N GLU A 70 18.90 0.26 -14.51
CA GLU A 70 19.25 0.77 -15.85
C GLU A 70 18.22 0.35 -16.91
N GLN A 71 17.73 -0.89 -16.85
CA GLN A 71 16.71 -1.39 -17.77
C GLN A 71 15.36 -0.67 -17.63
N HIS A 72 14.95 -0.34 -16.40
CA HIS A 72 13.74 0.44 -16.16
C HIS A 72 13.88 1.87 -16.67
N THR A 73 15.04 2.50 -16.50
CA THR A 73 15.35 3.83 -17.02
C THR A 73 15.28 3.88 -18.55
N ILE A 74 15.82 2.87 -19.23
CA ILE A 74 15.76 2.77 -20.70
C ILE A 74 14.32 2.66 -21.17
N THR A 75 13.53 1.80 -20.54
CA THR A 75 12.10 1.59 -20.89
C THR A 75 11.30 2.88 -20.66
N ALA A 76 11.52 3.57 -19.55
CA ALA A 76 10.86 4.84 -19.25
C ALA A 76 11.19 5.94 -20.29
N LYS A 77 12.44 5.97 -20.77
CA LYS A 77 12.85 6.90 -21.82
C LYS A 77 12.11 6.64 -23.13
N GLN A 78 12.01 5.38 -23.56
CA GLN A 78 11.26 5.01 -24.77
C GLN A 78 9.78 5.39 -24.70
N ILE A 79 9.15 5.19 -23.54
CA ILE A 79 7.76 5.60 -23.31
C ILE A 79 7.64 7.13 -23.45
N THR A 80 8.54 7.88 -22.83
CA THR A 80 8.55 9.35 -22.89
C THR A 80 8.73 9.86 -24.33
N ASP A 81 9.66 9.26 -25.08
CA ASP A 81 9.90 9.61 -26.49
C ASP A 81 8.67 9.31 -27.36
N THR A 82 7.99 8.19 -27.11
CA THR A 82 6.76 7.82 -27.81
C THR A 82 5.62 8.80 -27.52
N ILE A 83 5.43 9.17 -26.25
CA ILE A 83 4.43 10.16 -25.84
C ILE A 83 4.70 11.51 -26.51
N LYS A 84 5.97 11.93 -26.56
CA LYS A 84 6.36 13.17 -27.21
C LYS A 84 6.04 13.15 -28.71
N ALA A 85 6.38 12.08 -29.41
CA ALA A 85 6.07 11.93 -30.83
C ALA A 85 4.56 11.98 -31.11
N ILE A 86 3.74 11.35 -30.25
CA ILE A 86 2.27 11.42 -30.35
C ILE A 86 1.77 12.85 -30.13
N MET A 87 2.30 13.55 -29.12
CA MET A 87 1.93 14.92 -28.82
C MET A 87 2.26 15.87 -29.97
N ASP A 88 3.43 15.73 -30.57
CA ASP A 88 3.86 16.52 -31.73
C ASP A 88 2.95 16.25 -32.94
N ALA A 89 2.62 14.97 -33.21
CA ALA A 89 1.70 14.60 -34.28
C ALA A 89 0.29 15.17 -34.07
N ILE A 90 -0.21 15.19 -32.83
CA ILE A 90 -1.51 15.79 -32.49
C ILE A 90 -1.44 17.31 -32.66
N ASN A 91 -0.37 17.95 -32.20
CA ASN A 91 -0.20 19.40 -32.28
C ASN A 91 -0.15 19.89 -33.73
N ILE A 92 0.60 19.20 -34.59
CA ILE A 92 0.67 19.50 -36.03
C ILE A 92 -0.71 19.36 -36.68
N LYS A 93 -1.40 18.23 -36.46
CA LYS A 93 -2.75 18.01 -37.02
C LYS A 93 -3.76 19.03 -36.51
N ALA A 94 -3.65 19.47 -35.26
CA ALA A 94 -4.49 20.51 -34.70
C ALA A 94 -4.19 21.88 -35.33
N ALA A 95 -2.92 22.20 -35.57
CA ALA A 95 -2.51 23.42 -36.26
C ALA A 95 -3.07 23.45 -37.70
N ASP A 96 -2.95 22.37 -38.46
CA ASP A 96 -3.50 22.26 -39.82
C ASP A 96 -5.01 22.47 -39.85
N LYS A 97 -5.74 21.84 -38.91
CA LYS A 97 -7.19 22.05 -38.78
C LYS A 97 -7.54 23.49 -38.43
N ARG A 98 -6.77 24.16 -37.55
CA ARG A 98 -7.00 25.57 -37.22
C ARG A 98 -6.81 26.46 -38.44
N VAL A 99 -5.78 26.22 -39.25
CA VAL A 99 -5.55 26.97 -40.51
C VAL A 99 -6.66 26.70 -41.53
N SER A 100 -7.10 25.45 -41.67
CA SER A 100 -8.23 25.09 -42.55
C SER A 100 -9.55 25.74 -42.12
N VAL A 101 -9.85 25.74 -40.82
CA VAL A 101 -11.04 26.42 -40.28
C VAL A 101 -10.95 27.93 -40.46
N MET A 102 -9.77 28.52 -40.23
CA MET A 102 -9.56 29.97 -40.37
C MET A 102 -9.65 30.42 -41.83
N SER A 103 -9.11 29.65 -42.78
CA SER A 103 -9.25 29.91 -44.21
C SER A 103 -10.68 29.68 -44.71
N GLY A 104 -11.35 28.62 -44.23
CA GLY A 104 -12.76 28.37 -44.49
C GLY A 104 -13.65 29.51 -43.99
N LEU A 105 -13.45 29.96 -42.75
CA LEU A 105 -14.14 31.12 -42.17
C LEU A 105 -13.82 32.40 -42.94
N ALA A 106 -12.57 32.66 -43.30
CA ALA A 106 -12.19 33.83 -44.11
C ALA A 106 -12.93 33.83 -45.46
N SER A 107 -13.04 32.68 -46.12
CA SER A 107 -13.79 32.55 -47.38
C SER A 107 -15.30 32.77 -47.20
N VAL A 108 -15.88 32.28 -46.10
CA VAL A 108 -17.29 32.49 -45.74
C VAL A 108 -17.56 33.95 -45.35
N THR A 109 -16.57 34.63 -44.74
CA THR A 109 -16.69 36.05 -44.40
C THR A 109 -16.74 36.98 -45.60
N SER A 110 -16.29 36.55 -46.78
CA SER A 110 -16.11 37.41 -47.95
C SER A 110 -17.43 37.82 -48.64
N ARG A 111 -18.47 36.96 -48.69
CA ARG A 111 -19.68 37.25 -49.50
C ARG A 111 -21.03 36.80 -48.92
N GLY A 112 -21.06 35.89 -47.94
CA GLY A 112 -22.31 35.44 -47.29
C GLY A 112 -22.52 35.97 -45.86
N SER A 113 -21.51 36.62 -45.28
CA SER A 113 -21.45 37.01 -43.87
C SER A 113 -22.42 38.11 -43.48
N MET A 114 -22.68 39.07 -44.36
CA MET A 114 -23.44 40.26 -44.01
C MET A 114 -24.90 39.91 -43.67
N GLY A 115 -25.52 38.97 -44.40
CA GLY A 115 -26.87 38.45 -44.10
C GLY A 115 -26.91 37.62 -42.82
N VAL A 116 -25.89 36.77 -42.59
CA VAL A 116 -25.79 35.95 -41.37
C VAL A 116 -25.54 36.81 -40.13
N ILE A 117 -24.74 37.88 -40.22
CA ILE A 117 -24.49 38.81 -39.11
C ILE A 117 -25.78 39.57 -38.75
N ILE A 118 -26.54 40.03 -39.75
CA ILE A 118 -27.79 40.76 -39.52
C ILE A 118 -28.85 39.82 -38.91
N VAL A 119 -29.08 38.66 -39.52
CA VAL A 119 -30.06 37.67 -39.03
C VAL A 119 -29.63 37.12 -37.66
N GLY A 120 -28.35 36.80 -37.49
CA GLY A 120 -27.76 36.36 -36.23
C GLY A 120 -27.88 37.42 -35.12
N GLY A 121 -27.66 38.70 -35.44
CA GLY A 121 -27.81 39.81 -34.51
C GLY A 121 -29.26 40.03 -34.06
N VAL A 122 -30.22 39.93 -34.98
CA VAL A 122 -31.66 40.03 -34.66
C VAL A 122 -32.11 38.84 -33.81
N ILE A 123 -31.66 37.62 -34.14
CA ILE A 123 -31.95 36.42 -33.33
C ILE A 123 -31.31 36.55 -31.94
N TRP A 124 -30.07 37.03 -31.83
CA TRP A 124 -29.40 37.24 -30.54
C TRP A 124 -30.11 38.28 -29.67
N ARG A 125 -30.61 39.37 -30.27
CA ARG A 125 -31.36 40.41 -29.56
C ARG A 125 -32.73 39.91 -29.08
N THR A 126 -33.34 38.97 -29.79
CA THR A 126 -34.67 38.43 -29.47
C THR A 126 -34.63 37.20 -28.56
N MET A 127 -33.62 36.33 -28.72
CA MET A 127 -33.47 35.07 -27.98
C MET A 127 -32.46 35.14 -26.84
N GLY A 128 -31.56 36.12 -26.82
CA GLY A 128 -30.43 36.16 -25.87
C GLY A 128 -30.87 36.13 -24.40
N TRP A 129 -31.78 37.01 -24.00
CA TRP A 129 -32.27 36.98 -22.61
C TRP A 129 -33.09 35.72 -22.34
N ARG A 130 -33.96 35.29 -23.27
CA ARG A 130 -34.80 34.09 -23.06
C ARG A 130 -33.95 32.83 -22.86
N LEU A 131 -32.84 32.70 -23.59
CA LEU A 131 -31.88 31.62 -23.44
C LEU A 131 -31.10 31.73 -22.12
N ILE A 132 -30.62 32.92 -21.74
CA ILE A 132 -29.94 33.13 -20.45
C ILE A 132 -30.88 32.80 -19.29
N THR A 133 -32.12 33.25 -19.33
CA THR A 133 -33.14 32.90 -18.33
C THR A 133 -33.43 31.42 -18.34
N GLY A 134 -33.64 30.80 -19.50
CA GLY A 134 -33.89 29.36 -19.60
C GLY A 134 -32.72 28.51 -19.06
N VAL A 135 -31.48 28.88 -19.38
CA VAL A 135 -30.28 28.19 -18.90
C VAL A 135 -30.07 28.43 -17.41
N LEU A 136 -30.27 29.64 -16.89
CA LEU A 136 -30.19 29.91 -15.45
C LEU A 136 -31.27 29.16 -14.67
N LEU A 137 -32.49 29.06 -15.20
CA LEU A 137 -33.58 28.33 -14.57
C LEU A 137 -33.32 26.83 -14.62
N ALA A 138 -32.90 26.29 -15.78
CA ALA A 138 -32.53 24.90 -15.92
C ALA A 138 -31.32 24.53 -15.04
N TYR A 139 -30.28 25.37 -15.00
CA TYR A 139 -29.10 25.18 -14.15
C TYR A 139 -29.45 25.32 -12.67
N GLY A 140 -30.31 26.28 -12.30
CA GLY A 140 -30.82 26.44 -10.94
C GLY A 140 -31.68 25.25 -10.51
N SER A 141 -32.54 24.73 -11.38
CA SER A 141 -33.31 23.51 -11.17
C SER A 141 -32.43 22.29 -11.05
N LEU A 142 -31.36 22.17 -11.86
CA LEU A 142 -30.42 21.07 -11.82
C LEU A 142 -29.56 21.14 -10.55
N TYR A 143 -29.15 22.33 -10.12
CA TYR A 143 -28.44 22.56 -8.85
C TYR A 143 -29.35 22.32 -7.64
N LEU A 144 -30.63 22.69 -7.70
CA LEU A 144 -31.64 22.35 -6.69
C LEU A 144 -31.91 20.84 -6.69
N TYR A 145 -32.01 20.21 -7.86
CA TYR A 145 -32.15 18.76 -7.98
C TYR A 145 -30.93 18.08 -7.38
N GLU A 146 -29.72 18.52 -7.70
CA GLU A 146 -28.48 17.99 -7.17
C GLU A 146 -28.37 18.23 -5.67
N ARG A 147 -28.77 19.41 -5.15
CA ARG A 147 -28.79 19.75 -3.72
C ARG A 147 -29.88 19.00 -2.94
N LEU A 148 -31.05 18.78 -3.53
CA LEU A 148 -32.13 17.94 -2.97
C LEU A 148 -31.75 16.45 -3.01
N THR A 149 -31.12 16.00 -4.09
CA THR A 149 -30.59 14.63 -4.27
C THR A 149 -29.40 14.37 -3.33
N TRP A 150 -28.62 15.41 -3.05
CA TRP A 150 -27.49 15.34 -2.10
C TRP A 150 -27.96 15.24 -0.64
N THR A 151 -29.13 15.78 -0.30
CA THR A 151 -29.56 15.91 1.10
C THR A 151 -30.56 14.87 1.59
N THR A 152 -31.27 14.13 0.74
CA THR A 152 -32.44 13.36 1.23
C THR A 152 -32.35 11.84 1.09
N GLY A 153 -32.54 11.25 -0.09
CA GLY A 153 -33.20 9.94 -0.06
C GLY A 153 -32.33 8.70 0.13
N ALA A 154 -31.35 8.53 -0.77
CA ALA A 154 -30.86 7.19 -1.09
C ALA A 154 -29.59 6.78 -0.34
N ARG A 155 -28.74 7.74 0.05
CA ARG A 155 -27.48 7.44 0.75
C ARG A 155 -27.71 6.97 2.18
N GLU A 156 -28.66 7.54 2.91
CA GLU A 156 -28.86 7.21 4.32
C GLU A 156 -29.41 5.79 4.53
N LYS A 157 -30.40 5.38 3.74
CA LYS A 157 -31.04 4.06 3.85
C LYS A 157 -30.13 2.92 3.38
N SER A 158 -29.31 3.18 2.36
CA SER A 158 -28.34 2.23 1.82
C SER A 158 -27.12 2.07 2.74
N PHE A 159 -26.65 3.18 3.32
CA PHE A 159 -25.52 3.19 4.24
C PHE A 159 -25.88 2.57 5.60
N LYS A 160 -27.06 2.90 6.18
CA LYS A 160 -27.52 2.27 7.42
C LYS A 160 -27.68 0.75 7.29
N ARG A 161 -28.30 0.26 6.20
CA ARG A 161 -28.41 -1.19 5.95
C ARG A 161 -27.04 -1.85 5.79
N ARG A 162 -26.12 -1.23 5.04
CA ARG A 162 -24.77 -1.80 4.82
C ARG A 162 -23.89 -1.73 6.07
N PHE A 163 -23.96 -0.65 6.85
CA PHE A 163 -23.21 -0.51 8.10
C PHE A 163 -23.70 -1.50 9.17
N VAL A 164 -25.01 -1.66 9.33
CA VAL A 164 -25.59 -2.63 10.28
C VAL A 164 -25.22 -4.06 9.89
N ASN A 165 -25.30 -4.43 8.61
CA ASN A 165 -24.92 -5.78 8.17
C ASN A 165 -23.41 -6.03 8.33
N TYR A 166 -22.56 -5.04 8.02
CA TYR A 166 -21.12 -5.16 8.21
C TYR A 166 -20.73 -5.27 9.70
N ALA A 167 -21.33 -4.44 10.55
CA ALA A 167 -21.12 -4.49 11.99
C ALA A 167 -21.64 -5.79 12.61
N ALA A 168 -22.83 -6.27 12.19
CA ALA A 168 -23.38 -7.54 12.64
C ALA A 168 -22.50 -8.73 12.22
N GLN A 169 -21.94 -8.72 10.99
CA GLN A 169 -21.08 -9.79 10.49
C GLN A 169 -19.71 -9.80 11.19
N LYS A 170 -19.12 -8.62 11.45
CA LYS A 170 -17.88 -8.50 12.24
C LYS A 170 -18.09 -8.85 13.71
N LEU A 171 -19.21 -8.41 14.29
CA LEU A 171 -19.56 -8.72 15.68
C LEU A 171 -19.84 -10.21 15.85
N GLN A 172 -20.56 -10.87 14.93
CA GLN A 172 -20.74 -12.32 14.98
C GLN A 172 -19.44 -13.08 14.81
N MET A 173 -18.49 -12.59 13.99
CA MET A 173 -17.17 -13.22 13.86
C MET A 173 -16.34 -13.08 15.15
N ILE A 174 -16.40 -11.93 15.83
CA ILE A 174 -15.71 -11.72 17.11
C ILE A 174 -16.42 -12.48 18.24
N VAL A 175 -17.75 -12.44 18.30
CA VAL A 175 -18.54 -13.14 19.31
C VAL A 175 -18.44 -14.65 19.11
N SER A 176 -18.39 -15.18 17.89
CA SER A 176 -18.15 -16.62 17.67
C SER A 176 -16.73 -17.04 18.04
N PHE A 177 -15.74 -16.16 17.82
CA PHE A 177 -14.36 -16.35 18.29
C PHE A 177 -14.27 -16.29 19.83
N THR A 178 -15.06 -15.45 20.50
CA THR A 178 -15.12 -15.34 21.95
C THR A 178 -16.07 -16.38 22.58
N SER A 179 -17.13 -16.84 21.91
CA SER A 179 -18.15 -17.73 22.48
C SER A 179 -17.73 -19.19 22.47
N ALA A 180 -16.94 -19.62 21.48
CA ALA A 180 -16.32 -20.94 21.50
C ALA A 180 -15.35 -21.06 22.70
N ASN A 181 -14.54 -20.02 22.93
CA ASN A 181 -13.60 -19.99 24.06
C ASN A 181 -14.30 -19.74 25.42
N CYS A 182 -15.37 -18.93 25.47
CA CYS A 182 -16.13 -18.68 26.71
C CYS A 182 -16.90 -19.93 27.17
N SER A 183 -17.49 -20.69 26.24
CA SER A 183 -18.11 -21.99 26.56
C SER A 183 -17.09 -22.95 27.17
N GLN A 184 -15.87 -23.01 26.59
CA GLN A 184 -14.80 -23.83 27.11
C GLN A 184 -14.33 -23.37 28.50
N GLN A 185 -14.15 -22.06 28.68
CA GLN A 185 -13.67 -21.49 29.95
C GLN A 185 -14.68 -21.65 31.09
N VAL A 186 -15.99 -21.50 30.81
CA VAL A 186 -17.04 -21.70 31.80
C VAL A 186 -17.20 -23.18 32.16
N GLN A 187 -17.00 -24.11 31.22
CA GLN A 187 -17.04 -25.55 31.53
C GLN A 187 -15.87 -25.99 32.41
N GLU A 188 -14.64 -25.53 32.12
CA GLU A 188 -13.46 -25.84 32.94
C GLU A 188 -13.53 -25.21 34.35
N GLU A 189 -14.00 -23.96 34.48
CA GLU A 189 -14.18 -23.34 35.79
C GLU A 189 -15.25 -24.05 36.63
N LEU A 190 -16.34 -24.52 36.01
CA LEU A 190 -17.41 -25.20 36.71
C LEU A 190 -16.99 -26.58 37.22
N GLU A 191 -16.21 -27.34 36.44
CA GLU A 191 -15.69 -28.65 36.86
C GLU A 191 -14.67 -28.51 38.00
N ASN A 192 -13.82 -27.48 37.95
CA ASN A 192 -12.84 -27.19 38.99
C ASN A 192 -13.50 -26.67 40.29
N ALA A 193 -14.53 -25.83 40.19
CA ALA A 193 -15.31 -25.38 41.34
C ALA A 193 -16.09 -26.54 41.99
N PHE A 194 -16.64 -27.44 41.18
CA PHE A 194 -17.34 -28.63 41.66
C PHE A 194 -16.40 -29.58 42.41
N GLN A 195 -15.20 -29.85 41.87
CA GLN A 195 -14.17 -30.65 42.53
C GLN A 195 -13.80 -30.08 43.91
N ARG A 196 -13.62 -28.75 44.02
CA ARG A 196 -13.33 -28.09 45.29
C ARG A 196 -14.47 -28.19 46.30
N LEU A 197 -15.72 -28.11 45.84
CA LEU A 197 -16.90 -28.28 46.69
C LEU A 197 -17.00 -29.69 47.26
N CYS A 198 -16.82 -30.74 46.44
CA CYS A 198 -16.77 -32.11 46.94
C CYS A 198 -15.66 -32.29 47.97
N GLN A 199 -14.48 -31.71 47.72
CA GLN A 199 -13.36 -31.80 48.65
C GLN A 199 -13.62 -31.07 49.98
N GLN A 200 -14.30 -29.91 49.95
CA GLN A 200 -14.72 -29.25 51.19
C GLN A 200 -15.77 -30.05 51.95
N VAL A 201 -16.78 -30.58 51.27
CA VAL A 201 -17.81 -31.42 51.92
C VAL A 201 -17.17 -32.64 52.56
N ASP A 202 -16.26 -33.33 51.89
CA ASP A 202 -15.53 -34.49 52.43
C ASP A 202 -14.63 -34.15 53.62
N ILE A 203 -14.03 -32.96 53.65
CA ILE A 203 -13.23 -32.50 54.79
C ILE A 203 -14.14 -32.14 55.96
N THR A 204 -15.24 -31.43 55.70
CA THR A 204 -16.22 -31.06 56.72
C THR A 204 -16.90 -32.29 57.32
N GLU A 205 -17.26 -33.30 56.51
CA GLU A 205 -17.81 -34.56 56.99
C GLU A 205 -16.82 -35.31 57.88
N ARG A 206 -15.53 -35.36 57.49
CA ARG A 206 -14.49 -35.97 58.32
C ARG A 206 -14.23 -35.22 59.61
N ASP A 207 -14.21 -33.89 59.58
CA ASP A 207 -14.04 -33.05 60.78
C ASP A 207 -15.23 -33.18 61.75
N LEU A 208 -16.45 -33.31 61.20
CA LEU A 208 -17.67 -33.63 61.97
C LEU A 208 -17.57 -35.02 62.62
N ILE A 209 -17.09 -36.04 61.89
CA ILE A 209 -16.89 -37.40 62.44
C ILE A 209 -15.81 -37.39 63.52
N GLU A 210 -14.68 -36.70 63.30
CA GLU A 210 -13.61 -36.60 64.30
C GLU A 210 -14.05 -35.84 65.56
N SER A 211 -14.95 -34.86 65.41
CA SER A 211 -15.56 -34.15 66.53
C SER A 211 -16.55 -35.03 67.32
N ILE A 212 -17.23 -35.97 66.66
CA ILE A 212 -18.11 -36.95 67.32
C ILE A 212 -17.29 -38.00 68.07
N ASP A 213 -16.17 -38.46 67.51
CA ASP A 213 -15.32 -39.49 68.14
C ASP A 213 -14.49 -38.95 69.31
N LYS A 214 -14.29 -37.62 69.38
CA LYS A 214 -13.66 -36.94 70.52
C LYS A 214 -14.60 -36.61 71.68
N LEU A 215 -15.91 -36.90 71.55
CA LEU A 215 -16.92 -36.74 72.60
C LEU A 215 -17.19 -38.07 73.31
#